data_AF-A0A8X6MWB7-F1
#
_entry.id   AF-A0A8X6MWB7-F1
#
_cell.length_a   1.000
_cell.length_b   1.000
_cell.length_c   1.000
_cell.angle_alpha   90.00
_cell.angle_beta   90.00
_cell.angle_gamma   90.00
#
_symmetry.space_group_name_H-M   'P 1'
#
loop_
_entity.id
_entity.type
_entity.pdbx_description
1 polymer ?
#
loop_
_entity_poly.entity_id
_entity_poly.type
_entity_poly.pdbx_seq_one_letter_code
_entity_poly.pdbx_strand_id
1 'polypeptide(L)'
;MKEGIPTHTKTFCLTQMNEKQFENISKKEPAQVFKALLYRPFHSQFQSMVDCIFTYLSEKDFVNVLHEMICEHIRFKTNGYDYVKLLRDLWDRSPDSYKEYVESSEFFHLLKMALEFDYKTPFLEKCPCESDDD
;
A
#
# COMPACT_ATOMS: atom_id res chain seq x y z
N MET A 1 26.99 -0.23 9.26
CA MET A 1 26.00 -0.81 8.33
C MET A 1 25.19 -1.83 9.13
N LYS A 2 23.96 -1.51 9.55
CA LYS A 2 23.08 -2.52 10.15
C LYS A 2 22.40 -3.23 9.00
N GLU A 3 22.75 -4.50 8.77
CA GLU A 3 22.00 -5.36 7.85
C GLU A 3 20.54 -5.36 8.30
N GLY A 4 19.68 -4.71 7.52
CA GLY A 4 18.25 -4.72 7.76
C GLY A 4 17.73 -6.12 7.51
N ILE A 5 17.02 -6.69 8.49
CA ILE A 5 16.29 -7.95 8.30
C ILE A 5 15.43 -7.81 7.03
N PRO A 6 15.57 -8.74 6.06
CA PRO A 6 14.81 -8.67 4.82
C PRO A 6 13.31 -8.56 5.09
N THR A 7 12.61 -7.72 4.34
CA THR A 7 11.20 -7.39 4.58
C THR A 7 10.27 -8.61 4.55
N HIS A 8 10.62 -9.65 3.79
CA HIS A 8 9.91 -10.93 3.78
C HIS A 8 10.01 -11.70 5.11
N THR A 9 11.14 -11.61 5.82
CA THR A 9 11.34 -12.25 7.13
C THR A 9 10.52 -11.54 8.20
N LYS A 10 10.45 -10.20 8.19
CA LYS A 10 9.60 -9.43 9.11
C LYS A 10 8.12 -9.80 8.95
N THR A 11 7.68 -9.92 7.70
CA THR A 11 6.29 -10.24 7.36
C THR A 11 5.92 -11.65 7.82
N PHE A 12 6.79 -12.64 7.59
CA PHE A 12 6.58 -14.00 8.10
C PHE A 12 6.52 -14.03 9.62
N CYS A 13 7.38 -13.29 10.32
CA CYS A 13 7.31 -13.21 11.78
C CYS A 13 5.97 -12.64 12.27
N LEU A 14 5.43 -11.61 11.60
CA LEU A 14 4.13 -11.03 11.95
C LEU A 14 2.97 -12.04 11.83
N THR A 15 3.02 -12.96 10.86
CA THR A 15 1.97 -13.98 10.70
C THR A 15 2.07 -15.13 11.71
N GLN A 16 3.23 -15.29 12.36
CA GLN A 16 3.43 -16.27 13.44
C GLN A 16 3.14 -15.70 14.83
N MET A 17 2.92 -14.39 14.95
CA MET A 17 2.60 -13.75 16.23
C MET A 17 1.18 -14.09 16.66
N ASN A 18 1.00 -14.31 17.97
CA ASN A 18 -0.34 -14.29 18.54
C ASN A 18 -0.89 -12.84 18.61
N GLU A 19 -2.20 -12.71 18.82
CA GLU A 19 -2.89 -11.41 18.83
C GLU A 19 -2.24 -10.40 19.77
N LYS A 20 -1.84 -10.81 20.98
CA LYS A 20 -1.21 -9.93 21.97
C LYS A 20 0.17 -9.44 21.53
N GLN A 21 0.95 -10.29 20.88
CA GLN A 21 2.25 -9.92 20.32
C GLN A 21 2.08 -8.96 19.14
N PHE A 22 1.12 -9.24 18.26
CA PHE A 22 0.79 -8.40 17.12
C PHE A 22 0.29 -7.02 17.57
N GLU A 23 -0.61 -6.96 18.55
CA GLU A 23 -1.12 -5.72 19.12
C GLU A 23 0.01 -4.88 19.73
N ASN A 24 0.91 -5.50 20.51
CA ASN A 24 2.03 -4.80 21.13
C ASN A 24 3.00 -4.19 20.12
N ILE A 25 3.27 -4.88 19.01
CA ILE A 25 4.16 -4.32 17.98
C ILE A 25 3.44 -3.27 17.13
N SER A 26 2.15 -3.46 16.86
CA SER A 26 1.31 -2.46 16.17
C SER A 26 1.19 -1.16 16.95
N LYS A 27 1.13 -1.21 18.28
CA LYS A 27 1.21 -0.02 19.16
C LYS A 27 2.55 0.70 19.08
N LYS A 28 3.65 -0.04 18.93
CA LYS A 28 5.01 0.53 18.97
C LYS A 28 5.45 1.09 17.63
N GLU A 29 5.15 0.39 16.55
CA GLU A 29 5.65 0.71 15.21
C GLU A 29 4.55 0.49 14.13
N PRO A 30 3.40 1.17 14.23
CA PRO A 30 2.23 0.89 13.38
C PRO A 30 2.55 0.98 11.88
N ALA A 31 3.27 2.03 11.46
CA ALA A 31 3.65 2.23 10.07
C ALA A 31 4.55 1.10 9.52
N GLN A 32 5.50 0.61 10.33
CA GLN A 32 6.42 -0.45 9.91
C GLN A 32 5.72 -1.81 9.82
N VAL A 33 4.81 -2.08 10.76
CA VAL A 33 3.96 -3.28 10.73
C VAL A 33 3.07 -3.24 9.49
N PHE A 34 2.43 -2.10 9.21
CA PHE A 34 1.58 -1.93 8.04
C PHE A 34 2.34 -2.17 6.74
N LYS A 35 3.51 -1.54 6.58
CA LYS A 35 4.38 -1.74 5.41
C LYS A 35 4.72 -3.20 5.22
N ALA A 36 5.13 -3.89 6.28
CA ALA A 36 5.45 -5.32 6.21
C ALA A 36 4.25 -6.14 5.71
N LEU A 37 3.04 -5.86 6.19
CA LEU A 37 1.84 -6.54 5.73
C LEU A 37 1.54 -6.29 4.24
N LEU A 38 1.87 -5.13 3.68
CA LEU A 38 1.70 -4.86 2.24
C LEU A 38 2.56 -5.76 1.34
N TYR A 39 3.66 -6.35 1.86
CA TYR A 39 4.51 -7.26 1.09
C TYR A 39 3.97 -8.69 0.99
N ARG A 40 2.96 -9.09 1.78
CA ARG A 40 2.23 -10.34 1.55
C ARG A 40 0.72 -10.14 1.57
N PRO A 41 0.05 -10.42 0.45
CA PRO A 41 -1.39 -10.33 0.36
C PRO A 41 -2.03 -11.63 0.85
N PHE A 42 -2.20 -11.75 2.16
CA PHE A 42 -2.97 -12.86 2.73
C PHE A 42 -4.37 -12.42 3.10
N HIS A 43 -5.29 -12.58 2.15
CA HIS A 43 -6.63 -11.99 2.16
C HIS A 43 -7.45 -12.14 3.44
N SER A 44 -7.32 -13.23 4.21
CA SER A 44 -8.13 -13.43 5.42
C SER A 44 -7.47 -12.90 6.70
N GLN A 45 -6.17 -13.16 6.90
CA GLN A 45 -5.43 -12.71 8.09
C GLN A 45 -5.03 -11.23 8.01
N PHE A 46 -4.77 -10.74 6.80
CA PHE A 46 -4.45 -9.34 6.54
C PHE A 46 -5.58 -8.41 6.98
N GLN A 47 -6.84 -8.81 6.78
CA GLN A 47 -7.99 -7.97 7.09
C GLN A 47 -8.09 -7.67 8.59
N SER A 48 -8.08 -8.69 9.44
CA SER A 48 -8.12 -8.50 10.90
C SER A 48 -6.90 -7.74 11.44
N MET A 49 -5.75 -7.87 10.76
CA MET A 49 -4.52 -7.18 11.12
C MET A 49 -4.57 -5.69 10.75
N VAL A 50 -5.10 -5.35 9.58
CA VAL A 50 -5.23 -3.97 9.10
C VAL A 50 -6.16 -3.16 10.00
N ASP A 51 -7.32 -3.72 10.36
CA ASP A 51 -8.27 -3.05 11.25
C ASP A 51 -7.63 -2.72 12.60
N CYS A 52 -6.83 -3.65 13.14
CA CYS A 52 -6.06 -3.42 14.37
C CYS A 52 -5.03 -2.30 14.19
N ILE A 53 -4.31 -2.24 13.07
CA ILE A 53 -3.29 -1.20 12.86
C ILE A 53 -3.91 0.19 12.71
N PHE A 54 -5.08 0.33 12.08
CA PHE A 54 -5.78 1.62 11.99
C PHE A 54 -6.08 2.25 13.35
N THR A 55 -6.16 1.45 14.43
CA THR A 55 -6.33 1.99 15.78
C THR A 55 -5.09 2.70 16.34
N TYR A 56 -3.91 2.41 15.78
CA TYR A 56 -2.62 2.94 16.24
C TYR A 56 -1.88 3.79 15.21
N LEU A 57 -2.22 3.64 13.93
CA LEU A 57 -1.66 4.43 12.84
C LEU A 57 -2.11 5.88 12.97
N SER A 58 -1.25 6.83 12.60
CA SER A 58 -1.68 8.22 12.44
C SER A 58 -2.11 8.46 11.00
N GLU A 59 -2.97 9.46 10.76
CA GLU A 59 -3.38 9.83 9.40
C GLU A 59 -2.17 10.24 8.53
N LYS A 60 -1.18 10.91 9.14
CA LYS A 60 0.08 11.24 8.48
C LYS A 60 0.88 10.01 8.09
N ASP A 61 0.98 9.02 8.98
CA ASP A 61 1.68 7.77 8.67
C ASP A 61 0.96 6.95 7.61
N PHE A 62 -0.37 7.01 7.60
CA PHE A 62 -1.16 6.40 6.54
C PHE A 62 -0.85 7.01 5.17
N VAL A 63 -0.78 8.34 5.06
CA VAL A 63 -0.33 9.01 3.81
C VAL A 63 1.05 8.52 3.39
N ASN A 64 2.00 8.42 4.32
CA ASN A 64 3.34 7.93 4.02
C ASN A 64 3.34 6.50 3.47
N VAL A 65 2.50 5.63 4.05
CA VAL A 65 2.33 4.25 3.60
C VAL A 65 1.72 4.19 2.20
N LEU A 66 0.67 4.96 1.94
CA LEU A 66 0.05 5.03 0.61
C LEU A 66 1.04 5.55 -0.43
N HIS A 67 1.82 6.59 -0.08
CA HIS A 67 2.82 7.15 -0.98
C HIS A 67 3.90 6.13 -1.35
N GLU A 68 4.42 5.38 -0.37
CA GLU A 68 5.37 4.31 -0.62
C GLU A 68 4.76 3.21 -1.50
N MET A 69 3.51 2.82 -1.23
CA MET A 69 2.81 1.82 -2.03
C MET A 69 2.66 2.24 -3.51
N ILE A 70 2.26 3.49 -3.75
CA ILE A 70 2.11 4.01 -5.11
C ILE A 70 3.46 4.11 -5.82
N CYS A 71 4.45 4.71 -5.15
CA CYS A 71 5.75 5.00 -5.75
C CYS A 71 6.61 3.76 -5.97
N GLU A 72 6.64 2.82 -5.03
CA GLU A 72 7.54 1.65 -5.07
C GLU A 72 6.89 0.44 -5.75
N HIS A 73 5.57 0.30 -5.67
CA HIS A 73 4.89 -0.92 -6.12
C HIS A 73 4.03 -0.72 -7.36
N ILE A 74 3.16 0.28 -7.36
CA ILE A 74 2.23 0.50 -8.48
C ILE A 74 2.99 1.08 -9.68
N ARG A 75 3.77 2.14 -9.48
CA ARG A 75 4.52 2.82 -10.55
C ARG A 75 5.52 1.88 -11.24
N PHE A 76 6.24 1.06 -10.48
CA PHE A 76 7.27 0.17 -11.02
C PHE A 76 6.75 -1.24 -11.36
N LYS A 77 5.45 -1.50 -11.20
CA LYS A 77 4.80 -2.80 -11.45
C LYS A 77 5.61 -3.96 -10.83
N THR A 78 6.03 -3.80 -9.58
CA THR A 78 6.92 -4.79 -8.96
C THR A 78 6.20 -6.11 -8.73
N ASN A 79 6.88 -7.20 -9.05
CA ASN A 79 6.56 -8.57 -8.62
C ASN A 79 5.23 -9.19 -9.11
N GLY A 80 4.57 -8.63 -10.12
CA GLY A 80 3.37 -9.23 -10.75
C GLY A 80 2.15 -9.33 -9.84
N TYR A 81 2.21 -8.72 -8.65
CA TYR A 81 1.10 -8.65 -7.72
C TYR A 81 0.20 -7.44 -8.04
N ASP A 82 -1.12 -7.60 -7.87
CA ASP A 82 -2.09 -6.55 -8.16
C ASP A 82 -2.16 -5.54 -6.99
N TYR A 83 -1.12 -4.72 -6.89
CA TYR A 83 -1.04 -3.66 -5.88
C TYR A 83 -2.13 -2.59 -6.04
N VAL A 84 -2.67 -2.40 -7.25
CA VAL A 84 -3.81 -1.48 -7.43
C VAL A 84 -5.06 -2.04 -6.78
N LYS A 85 -5.34 -3.34 -6.93
CA LYS A 85 -6.44 -3.97 -6.20
C LYS A 85 -6.24 -3.86 -4.69
N LEU A 86 -5.02 -4.11 -4.19
CA LEU A 86 -4.72 -3.94 -2.77
C LEU A 86 -4.94 -2.50 -2.30
N LEU A 87 -4.56 -1.51 -3.12
CA LEU A 87 -4.75 -0.09 -2.81
C LEU A 87 -6.24 0.25 -2.71
N ARG A 88 -7.07 -0.28 -3.62
CA ARG A 88 -8.53 -0.13 -3.59
C ARG A 88 -9.13 -0.76 -2.35
N ASP A 89 -8.79 -2.02 -2.07
CA ASP A 89 -9.28 -2.75 -0.88
C ASP A 89 -8.90 -2.02 0.42
N LEU A 90 -7.71 -1.42 0.47
CA LEU A 90 -7.22 -0.65 1.60
C LEU A 90 -7.94 0.69 1.74
N TRP A 91 -8.11 1.40 0.63
CA TRP A 91 -8.82 2.69 0.60
C TRP A 91 -10.27 2.53 1.00
N ASP A 92 -10.98 1.50 0.51
CA ASP A 92 -12.38 1.29 0.86
C ASP A 92 -12.56 1.05 2.37
N ARG A 93 -11.61 0.34 2.99
CA ARG A 93 -11.61 0.01 4.42
C ARG A 93 -11.09 1.11 5.33
N SER A 94 -10.42 2.13 4.80
CA SER A 94 -9.84 3.15 5.67
C SER A 94 -10.97 3.91 6.40
N PRO A 95 -10.75 4.28 7.68
CA PRO A 95 -11.73 5.07 8.42
C PRO A 95 -11.97 6.43 7.73
N ASP A 96 -13.17 6.97 7.85
CA ASP A 96 -13.55 8.21 7.13
C ASP A 96 -12.62 9.38 7.47
N SER A 97 -12.15 9.49 8.73
CA SER A 97 -11.20 10.55 9.12
C SER A 97 -9.90 10.50 8.31
N TYR A 98 -9.42 9.30 7.97
CA TYR A 98 -8.23 9.12 7.15
C TYR A 98 -8.50 9.52 5.70
N LYS A 99 -9.70 9.22 5.18
CA LYS A 99 -10.10 9.61 3.83
C LYS A 99 -10.18 11.13 3.73
N GLU A 100 -10.88 11.78 4.66
CA GLU A 100 -10.98 13.24 4.75
C GLU A 100 -9.59 13.90 4.84
N TYR A 101 -8.71 13.35 5.69
CA TYR A 101 -7.34 13.84 5.82
C TYR A 101 -6.59 13.76 4.49
N VAL A 102 -6.64 12.61 3.82
CA VAL A 102 -5.98 12.40 2.53
C VAL A 102 -6.56 13.30 1.46
N GLU A 103 -7.89 13.43 1.37
CA GLU A 103 -8.61 14.27 0.41
C GLU A 103 -8.26 15.76 0.56
N SER A 104 -7.99 16.20 1.79
CA SER A 104 -7.55 17.57 2.07
C SER A 104 -6.06 17.83 1.74
N SER A 105 -5.30 16.79 1.41
CA SER A 105 -3.86 16.87 1.17
C SER A 105 -3.50 16.92 -0.32
N GLU A 106 -2.33 17.48 -0.64
CA GLU A 106 -1.79 17.50 -2.01
C GLU A 106 -1.55 16.07 -2.57
N PHE A 107 -1.47 15.07 -1.70
CA PHE A 107 -1.32 13.66 -2.08
C PHE A 107 -2.57 13.07 -2.73
N PHE A 108 -3.75 13.68 -2.51
CA PHE A 108 -5.02 13.16 -3.03
C PHE A 108 -5.01 12.93 -4.55
N HIS A 109 -4.39 13.85 -5.30
CA HIS A 109 -4.31 13.74 -6.76
C HIS A 109 -3.54 12.48 -7.20
N LEU A 110 -2.42 12.19 -6.52
CA LEU A 110 -1.62 11.00 -6.79
C LEU A 110 -2.38 9.72 -6.43
N LEU A 111 -3.07 9.71 -5.29
CA LEU A 111 -3.91 8.58 -4.89
C LEU A 111 -5.03 8.33 -5.92
N LYS A 112 -5.73 9.37 -6.37
CA LYS A 112 -6.82 9.25 -7.34
C LYS A 112 -6.34 8.62 -8.65
N MET A 113 -5.21 9.09 -9.18
CA MET A 113 -4.60 8.49 -10.38
C MET A 113 -4.26 7.01 -10.17
N ALA A 114 -3.73 6.65 -9.00
CA ALA A 114 -3.38 5.26 -8.69
C ALA A 114 -4.62 4.35 -8.52
N LEU A 115 -5.72 4.87 -7.95
CA LEU A 115 -6.98 4.15 -7.80
C LEU A 115 -7.69 3.93 -9.14
N GLU A 116 -7.62 4.90 -10.05
CA GLU A 116 -8.17 4.83 -11.41
C GLU A 116 -7.29 4.04 -12.38
N PHE A 117 -6.05 3.70 -11.98
CA PHE A 117 -5.12 2.95 -12.81
C PHE A 117 -5.70 1.57 -13.17
N ASP A 118 -5.81 1.26 -14.45
CA ASP A 118 -6.14 -0.08 -14.92
C ASP A 118 -4.95 -0.66 -15.68
N TYR A 119 -4.38 -1.74 -15.15
CA TYR A 119 -3.30 -2.50 -15.81
C TYR A 119 -3.74 -3.06 -17.18
N LYS A 120 -5.04 -3.08 -17.47
CA LYS A 120 -5.62 -3.52 -18.74
C LYS A 120 -5.73 -2.41 -19.78
N THR A 121 -5.54 -1.14 -19.40
CA THR A 121 -5.35 -0.09 -20.39
C THR A 121 -3.97 -0.31 -21.00
N PRO A 122 -3.86 -0.69 -22.29
CA PRO A 122 -2.58 -0.64 -22.96
C PRO A 122 -2.08 0.81 -22.84
N PHE A 123 -0.81 0.99 -22.49
CA PHE A 123 -0.14 2.26 -22.73
C PHE A 123 -0.44 2.61 -24.18
N LEU A 124 -1.19 3.70 -24.39
CA LEU A 124 -1.79 4.11 -25.65
C LEU A 124 -1.01 3.56 -26.85
N GLU A 125 -1.66 2.67 -27.62
CA GLU A 125 -1.22 2.39 -28.97
C GLU A 125 -1.04 3.74 -29.69
N LYS A 126 0.16 3.92 -30.23
CA LYS A 126 0.70 5.05 -31.00
C LYS A 126 1.33 6.18 -30.17
N CYS A 127 2.66 6.12 -30.11
CA CYS A 127 3.50 7.30 -29.99
C CYS A 127 3.24 8.19 -31.23
N PRO A 128 2.94 9.49 -31.11
CA PRO A 128 2.66 10.37 -32.25
C PRO A 128 3.85 10.63 -33.20
N CYS A 129 4.99 9.96 -32.99
CA CYS A 129 6.21 10.18 -33.76
C CYS A 129 6.41 9.21 -34.93
N GLU A 130 5.52 8.24 -35.14
CA GLU A 130 5.46 7.49 -36.39
C GLU A 130 4.40 8.13 -37.29
N SER A 131 4.76 9.29 -37.83
CA SER A 131 4.19 9.77 -39.07
C SER A 131 4.72 8.88 -40.19
N ASP A 132 3.79 8.25 -40.91
CA ASP A 132 4.03 7.65 -42.22
C ASP A 132 4.58 8.74 -43.15
N ASP A 133 5.89 8.74 -43.38
CA ASP A 133 6.48 9.40 -44.55
C ASP A 133 6.74 8.30 -45.60
N ASP A 134 5.78 8.20 -46.52
CA ASP A 134 5.92 7.59 -47.87
C ASP A 134 6.93 8.39 -48.73
#